data_AF-A0A6U1SPK0-F1
#
_entry.id   AF-A0A6U1SPK0-F1
#
_cell.length_a   1.000
_cell.length_b   1.000
_cell.length_c   1.000
_cell.angle_alpha   90.00
_cell.angle_beta   90.00
_cell.angle_gamma   90.00
#
_symmetry.space_group_name_H-M   'P 1'
#
loop_
_entity.id
_entity.type
_entity.pdbx_description
1 polymer ?
#
loop_
_entity_poly.entity_id
_entity_poly.type
_entity_poly.pdbx_seq_one_letter_code
_entity_poly.pdbx_strand_id
1 'polypeptide(L)'
;LQNGDVDVLARLTTHNMERDVYEPSTSAGFTFSVPYLYNGLSFGGVPFFTDCANRLDIVTGNCTSLKMCVLDSTTHVSILSSIFANGIVVAVSTAQLYDNFNRALCNVIAGEQFAISTSVVRANGYTGPYSLASNVISKEPVALVTREGDARWSDFVNWVLIGLLDAEERNIGLADASGFALSTLFGPQYQFMFRNSVGAVGNYGEMYTRHLEGIVPRSPINQINPGSSPLIYSFPYGDLQVTGNAINPTGTIQQILDRGFLRCGTRPQAGFGDFNPATQTWSGFDVDFCRAVSAALFGGVTNTVRFIQLSGAERFPALLSGEVDVLCRVTTATFSRDVNETISRAGFTFAQTTFYDGLAFGGIPPFGTCADNLNTIGSCASLRICVEDGTTTIVRVRELFPPRFVVATNSRLETFQGLTTGACNVVASDGSDVLPPSVQEVGYNGPYEVGSNRFSKEPLTPVTREDDPQWSDFVFWVVSSTFYAEEQGITQATYTQMPTVSLFGSQFFLSLRNVIAAVGNYGEIYQRNLSRLLARSGANLLNLSPNGPQHYARPGI
;
A
#
# COMPACT_ATOMS: atom_id res chain seq x y z
N LEU A 1 14.00 -9.95 -18.60
CA LEU A 1 13.23 -8.69 -18.46
C LEU A 1 13.87 -7.60 -19.31
N GLN A 2 14.99 -6.99 -18.91
CA GLN A 2 15.53 -5.79 -19.59
C GLN A 2 15.86 -5.98 -21.09
N ASN A 3 16.39 -7.13 -21.47
CA ASN A 3 16.68 -7.46 -22.86
C ASN A 3 15.45 -7.87 -23.70
N GLY A 4 14.28 -8.00 -23.07
CA GLY A 4 13.03 -8.38 -23.74
C GLY A 4 12.80 -9.88 -23.98
N ASP A 5 13.66 -10.76 -23.46
CA ASP A 5 13.46 -12.21 -23.60
C ASP A 5 12.37 -12.77 -22.67
N VAL A 6 11.96 -11.98 -21.67
CA VAL A 6 10.96 -12.34 -20.66
C VAL A 6 10.11 -11.12 -20.37
N ASP A 7 8.79 -11.29 -20.31
CA ASP A 7 7.81 -10.21 -20.09
C ASP A 7 7.41 -10.03 -18.62
N VAL A 8 7.45 -11.11 -17.81
CA VAL A 8 7.12 -11.10 -16.38
C VAL A 8 8.06 -12.04 -15.63
N LEU A 9 8.61 -11.57 -14.51
CA LEU A 9 9.40 -12.38 -13.61
C LEU A 9 8.58 -12.74 -12.38
N ALA A 10 8.34 -14.05 -12.20
CA ALA A 10 7.71 -14.63 -11.02
C ALA A 10 8.75 -15.46 -10.24
N ARG A 11 9.83 -14.81 -9.78
CA ARG A 11 10.99 -15.48 -9.15
C ARG A 11 11.28 -14.93 -7.76
N LEU A 12 10.32 -15.09 -6.84
CA LEU A 12 10.47 -14.79 -5.41
C LEU A 12 11.19 -13.46 -5.15
N THR A 13 10.84 -12.44 -5.92
CA THR A 13 11.57 -11.16 -5.91
C THR A 13 10.92 -10.22 -4.92
N THR A 14 11.67 -9.86 -3.88
CA THR A 14 11.26 -8.85 -2.90
C THR A 14 11.14 -7.48 -3.55
N HIS A 15 9.97 -6.85 -3.37
CA HIS A 15 9.74 -5.44 -3.67
C HIS A 15 10.45 -4.58 -2.60
N ASN A 16 11.51 -3.89 -3.01
CA ASN A 16 12.30 -2.98 -2.18
C ASN A 16 12.70 -1.73 -2.99
N MET A 17 13.15 -0.67 -2.30
CA MET A 17 13.50 0.60 -2.94
C MET A 17 14.63 0.48 -3.95
N GLU A 18 15.65 -0.31 -3.62
CA GLU A 18 16.76 -0.59 -4.52
C GLU A 18 16.25 -1.06 -5.89
N ARG A 19 15.49 -2.16 -5.98
CA ARG A 19 15.11 -2.74 -7.26
C ARG A 19 14.01 -1.97 -7.99
N ASP A 20 13.16 -1.27 -7.23
CA ASP A 20 12.10 -0.44 -7.77
C ASP A 20 12.72 0.76 -8.51
N VAL A 21 13.67 1.44 -7.86
CA VAL A 21 14.31 2.65 -8.41
C VAL A 21 15.50 2.35 -9.31
N TYR A 22 16.37 1.41 -8.92
CA TYR A 22 17.64 1.14 -9.58
C TYR A 22 18.22 -0.25 -9.25
N GLU A 23 18.12 -1.22 -10.17
CA GLU A 23 18.83 -2.49 -10.06
C GLU A 23 20.27 -2.37 -10.62
N PRO A 24 21.32 -2.63 -9.81
CA PRO A 24 22.71 -2.46 -10.23
C PRO A 24 23.11 -3.24 -11.47
N SER A 25 22.55 -4.44 -11.68
CA SER A 25 22.89 -5.28 -12.83
C SER A 25 22.33 -4.77 -14.17
N THR A 26 21.25 -3.98 -14.14
CA THR A 26 20.58 -3.45 -15.33
C THR A 26 20.67 -1.93 -15.47
N SER A 27 21.10 -1.24 -14.41
CA SER A 27 21.12 0.22 -14.31
C SER A 27 19.78 0.88 -14.59
N ALA A 28 18.69 0.20 -14.24
CA ALA A 28 17.30 0.62 -14.44
C ALA A 28 16.42 0.06 -13.31
N GLY A 29 15.31 0.74 -13.02
CA GLY A 29 14.28 0.25 -12.11
C GLY A 29 13.40 -0.82 -12.73
N PHE A 30 12.50 -1.35 -11.93
CA PHE A 30 11.48 -2.31 -12.36
C PHE A 30 10.14 -1.99 -11.71
N THR A 31 9.05 -2.36 -12.37
CA THR A 31 7.72 -2.21 -11.79
C THR A 31 7.30 -3.48 -11.06
N PHE A 32 6.72 -3.31 -9.87
CA PHE A 32 6.27 -4.40 -9.01
C PHE A 32 4.75 -4.45 -8.91
N SER A 33 4.18 -5.66 -8.95
CA SER A 33 2.78 -5.86 -8.55
C SER A 33 2.60 -5.63 -7.04
N VAL A 34 1.34 -5.65 -6.57
CA VAL A 34 1.10 -5.92 -5.15
C VAL A 34 1.77 -7.24 -4.74
N PRO A 35 2.28 -7.38 -3.50
CA PRO A 35 2.92 -8.62 -3.10
C PRO A 35 1.94 -9.80 -3.14
N TYR A 36 2.34 -10.88 -3.81
CA TYR A 36 1.59 -12.14 -3.84
C TYR A 36 2.00 -13.10 -2.72
N LEU A 37 3.12 -12.84 -2.04
CA LEU A 37 3.58 -13.64 -0.91
C LEU A 37 4.36 -12.73 0.04
N TYR A 38 4.01 -12.73 1.31
CA TYR A 38 4.79 -12.12 2.39
C TYR A 38 5.61 -13.22 3.07
N ASN A 39 6.91 -13.11 2.93
CA ASN A 39 7.88 -14.04 3.48
C ASN A 39 8.92 -13.30 4.33
N GLY A 40 9.91 -14.02 4.81
CA GLY A 40 11.10 -13.43 5.42
C GLY A 40 12.09 -14.48 5.89
N LEU A 41 13.22 -13.95 6.33
CA LEU A 41 14.25 -14.66 7.08
C LEU A 41 13.63 -15.30 8.32
N SER A 42 13.72 -16.60 8.39
CA SER A 42 13.32 -17.41 9.54
C SER A 42 14.41 -18.44 9.85
N PHE A 43 14.13 -19.30 10.83
CA PHE A 43 15.03 -20.33 11.29
C PHE A 43 14.39 -21.70 11.17
N GLY A 44 15.17 -22.67 10.72
CA GLY A 44 14.72 -24.05 10.63
C GLY A 44 15.86 -24.99 10.97
N GLY A 45 15.62 -25.97 11.81
CA GLY A 45 16.71 -26.78 12.35
C GLY A 45 16.28 -27.72 13.45
N VAL A 46 17.26 -28.10 14.28
CA VAL A 46 17.03 -28.94 15.45
C VAL A 46 16.12 -28.18 16.43
N PRO A 47 14.97 -28.75 16.88
CA PRO A 47 13.90 -27.99 17.51
C PRO A 47 14.33 -27.07 18.67
N PHE A 48 15.15 -27.59 19.59
CA PHE A 48 15.66 -26.81 20.72
C PHE A 48 16.44 -25.56 20.26
N PHE A 49 17.29 -25.69 19.24
CA PHE A 49 18.12 -24.58 18.74
C PHE A 49 17.32 -23.63 17.84
N THR A 50 16.34 -24.14 17.09
CA THR A 50 15.36 -23.30 16.38
C THR A 50 14.63 -22.39 17.36
N ASP A 51 14.22 -22.91 18.52
CA ASP A 51 13.56 -22.12 19.57
C ASP A 51 14.50 -21.11 20.24
N CYS A 52 15.79 -21.44 20.41
CA CYS A 52 16.80 -20.47 20.85
C CYS A 52 16.92 -19.31 19.85
N ALA A 53 17.10 -19.63 18.56
CA ALA A 53 17.22 -18.63 17.49
C ALA A 53 15.95 -17.77 17.39
N ASN A 54 14.76 -18.38 17.44
CA ASN A 54 13.47 -17.69 17.36
C ASN A 54 13.23 -16.71 18.52
N ARG A 55 13.80 -16.98 19.70
CA ARG A 55 13.73 -16.10 20.88
C ARG A 55 14.91 -15.13 20.97
N LEU A 56 15.83 -15.13 19.99
CA LEU A 56 17.10 -14.41 20.02
C LEU A 56 17.92 -14.71 21.29
N ASP A 57 17.77 -15.90 21.86
CA ASP A 57 18.43 -16.32 23.10
C ASP A 57 19.72 -17.05 22.76
N ILE A 58 20.85 -16.42 23.07
CA ILE A 58 22.20 -16.97 22.82
C ILE A 58 23.00 -17.21 24.08
N VAL A 59 22.45 -16.87 25.24
CA VAL A 59 23.18 -16.89 26.53
C VAL A 59 22.63 -17.92 27.51
N THR A 60 21.39 -18.38 27.32
CA THR A 60 20.74 -19.23 28.31
C THR A 60 21.02 -20.72 28.06
N GLY A 61 21.65 -21.36 29.04
CA GLY A 61 21.89 -22.82 29.03
C GLY A 61 22.56 -23.30 27.75
N ASN A 62 21.94 -24.27 27.08
CA ASN A 62 22.47 -24.88 25.87
C ASN A 62 22.33 -24.00 24.61
N CYS A 63 21.63 -22.86 24.67
CA CYS A 63 21.54 -21.94 23.52
C CYS A 63 22.91 -21.32 23.16
N THR A 64 23.88 -21.36 24.08
CA THR A 64 25.28 -20.98 23.82
C THR A 64 25.97 -21.82 22.73
N SER A 65 25.43 -23.01 22.43
CA SER A 65 25.91 -23.87 21.34
C SER A 65 25.22 -23.63 20.00
N LEU A 66 24.38 -22.59 19.88
CA LEU A 66 23.69 -22.23 18.64
C LEU A 66 24.71 -21.96 17.53
N LYS A 67 24.51 -22.59 16.37
CA LYS A 67 25.27 -22.34 15.14
C LYS A 67 24.34 -22.37 13.93
N MET A 68 24.33 -21.26 13.21
CA MET A 68 23.40 -21.00 12.12
C MET A 68 24.14 -20.96 10.79
N CYS A 69 23.81 -21.89 9.90
CA CYS A 69 24.26 -21.85 8.52
C CYS A 69 23.35 -20.88 7.73
N VAL A 70 23.94 -19.95 6.99
CA VAL A 70 23.23 -18.97 6.16
C VAL A 70 23.96 -18.80 4.83
N LEU A 71 23.23 -18.58 3.74
CA LEU A 71 23.84 -18.35 2.44
C LEU A 71 24.64 -17.04 2.41
N ASP A 72 25.91 -17.12 2.05
CA ASP A 72 26.87 -16.01 2.02
C ASP A 72 26.50 -14.88 1.04
N SER A 73 25.73 -15.21 0.01
CA SER A 73 25.31 -14.35 -1.09
C SER A 73 23.96 -13.66 -0.85
N THR A 74 23.55 -13.54 0.42
CA THR A 74 22.26 -12.98 0.81
C THR A 74 22.40 -11.84 1.82
N THR A 75 21.40 -10.97 1.87
CA THR A 75 21.27 -9.92 2.90
C THR A 75 21.00 -10.50 4.30
N HIS A 76 20.67 -11.80 4.39
CA HIS A 76 20.45 -12.46 5.68
C HIS A 76 21.72 -12.49 6.53
N VAL A 77 22.90 -12.58 5.91
CA VAL A 77 24.17 -12.53 6.66
C VAL A 77 24.29 -11.21 7.42
N SER A 78 24.09 -10.08 6.76
CA SER A 78 24.21 -8.76 7.40
C SER A 78 23.15 -8.56 8.48
N ILE A 79 21.91 -9.02 8.23
CA ILE A 79 20.83 -8.96 9.23
C ILE A 79 21.21 -9.78 10.46
N LEU A 80 21.58 -11.05 10.28
CA LEU A 80 21.94 -11.94 11.39
C LEU A 80 23.19 -11.47 12.13
N SER A 81 24.20 -10.94 11.44
CA SER A 81 25.42 -10.42 12.08
C SER A 81 25.17 -9.16 12.91
N SER A 82 24.10 -8.40 12.63
CA SER A 82 23.68 -7.28 13.49
C SER A 82 22.97 -7.72 14.77
N ILE A 83 22.40 -8.92 14.77
CA ILE A 83 21.59 -9.47 15.87
C ILE A 83 22.40 -10.43 16.75
N PHE A 84 23.23 -11.26 16.13
CA PHE A 84 23.94 -12.37 16.77
C PHE A 84 25.44 -12.12 16.85
N ALA A 85 26.04 -12.57 17.96
CA ALA A 85 27.47 -12.43 18.19
C ALA A 85 28.33 -13.20 17.17
N ASN A 86 29.57 -12.74 17.01
CA ASN A 86 30.56 -13.37 16.12
C ASN A 86 30.74 -14.86 16.43
N GLY A 87 30.71 -15.70 15.40
CA GLY A 87 30.91 -17.16 15.49
C GLY A 87 29.65 -18.01 15.58
N ILE A 88 28.46 -17.38 15.77
CA ILE A 88 27.16 -18.06 15.70
C ILE A 88 26.70 -18.19 14.25
N VAL A 89 26.87 -17.12 13.46
CA VAL A 89 26.50 -17.06 12.04
C VAL A 89 27.64 -17.63 11.20
N VAL A 90 27.34 -18.67 10.43
CA VAL A 90 28.28 -19.35 9.53
C VAL A 90 27.80 -19.12 8.10
N ALA A 91 28.42 -18.16 7.42
CA ALA A 91 28.17 -17.90 6.01
C ALA A 91 28.74 -19.05 5.16
N VAL A 92 27.91 -19.62 4.28
CA VAL A 92 28.25 -20.80 3.49
C VAL A 92 27.73 -20.66 2.06
N SER A 93 28.38 -21.36 1.13
CA SER A 93 27.89 -21.46 -0.26
C SER A 93 26.63 -22.33 -0.36
N THR A 94 25.89 -22.21 -1.47
CA THR A 94 24.71 -23.04 -1.75
C THR A 94 25.00 -24.54 -1.68
N ALA A 95 26.17 -24.97 -2.17
CA ALA A 95 26.58 -26.37 -2.13
C ALA A 95 26.85 -26.89 -0.71
N GLN A 96 27.15 -26.00 0.23
CA GLN A 96 27.52 -26.35 1.60
C GLN A 96 26.37 -26.22 2.59
N LEU A 97 25.30 -25.46 2.27
CA LEU A 97 24.24 -25.13 3.22
C LEU A 97 23.64 -26.36 3.90
N TYR A 98 23.09 -27.27 3.12
CA TYR A 98 22.45 -28.48 3.64
C TYR A 98 23.47 -29.52 4.12
N ASP A 99 24.61 -29.62 3.45
CA ASP A 99 25.64 -30.62 3.80
C ASP A 99 26.28 -30.31 5.17
N ASN A 100 26.51 -29.02 5.46
CA ASN A 100 27.01 -28.58 6.77
C ASN A 100 25.98 -28.81 7.87
N PHE A 101 24.69 -28.60 7.59
CA PHE A 101 23.62 -28.93 8.53
C PHE A 101 23.52 -30.44 8.78
N ASN A 102 23.57 -31.27 7.73
CA ASN A 102 23.55 -32.74 7.82
C ASN A 102 24.72 -33.31 8.62
N ARG A 103 25.90 -32.70 8.51
CA ARG A 103 27.11 -33.06 9.26
C ARG A 103 27.17 -32.45 10.66
N ALA A 104 26.10 -31.80 11.11
CA ALA A 104 26.00 -31.12 12.41
C ALA A 104 27.08 -30.03 12.64
N LEU A 105 27.59 -29.42 11.58
CA LEU A 105 28.44 -28.22 11.68
C LEU A 105 27.63 -26.98 12.05
N CYS A 106 26.34 -27.00 11.70
CA CYS A 106 25.30 -26.07 12.13
C CYS A 106 24.13 -26.87 12.72
N ASN A 107 23.44 -26.31 13.71
CA ASN A 107 22.22 -26.90 14.27
C ASN A 107 20.94 -26.16 13.85
N VAL A 108 21.09 -25.04 13.14
CA VAL A 108 20.03 -24.26 12.52
C VAL A 108 20.48 -23.82 11.12
N ILE A 109 19.53 -23.74 10.20
CA ILE A 109 19.64 -23.04 8.92
C ILE A 109 18.81 -21.75 9.03
N ALA A 110 19.41 -20.63 8.68
CA ALA A 110 18.71 -19.35 8.61
C ALA A 110 18.50 -18.99 7.13
N GLY A 111 17.27 -18.67 6.76
CA GLY A 111 16.91 -18.32 5.39
C GLY A 111 15.41 -18.12 5.22
N GLU A 112 14.99 -17.92 3.98
CA GLU A 112 13.58 -17.77 3.60
C GLU A 112 12.80 -19.06 3.90
N GLN A 113 11.60 -18.96 4.48
CA GLN A 113 10.85 -20.12 5.02
C GLN A 113 10.68 -21.29 4.04
N PHE A 114 10.49 -21.02 2.74
CA PHE A 114 10.37 -22.08 1.74
C PHE A 114 11.69 -22.81 1.49
N ALA A 115 12.83 -22.10 1.50
CA ALA A 115 14.16 -22.65 1.24
C ALA A 115 14.65 -23.53 2.41
N ILE A 116 14.11 -23.29 3.60
CA ILE A 116 14.39 -24.03 4.83
C ILE A 116 13.18 -24.82 5.31
N SER A 117 12.22 -25.10 4.44
CA SER A 117 11.05 -25.90 4.81
C SER A 117 11.45 -27.35 5.11
N THR A 118 10.63 -28.04 5.92
CA THR A 118 10.83 -29.46 6.21
C THR A 118 10.95 -30.29 4.94
N SER A 119 10.11 -30.04 3.92
CA SER A 119 10.15 -30.78 2.66
C SER A 119 11.47 -30.59 1.91
N VAL A 120 11.98 -29.37 1.82
CA VAL A 120 13.26 -29.05 1.17
C VAL A 120 14.44 -29.68 1.91
N VAL A 121 14.47 -29.57 3.24
CA VAL A 121 15.55 -30.13 4.06
C VAL A 121 15.57 -31.66 4.01
N ARG A 122 14.40 -32.30 3.97
CA ARG A 122 14.27 -33.77 3.78
C ARG A 122 14.73 -34.21 2.39
N ALA A 123 14.39 -33.44 1.34
CA ALA A 123 14.86 -33.70 -0.02
C ALA A 123 16.40 -33.60 -0.14
N ASN A 124 17.04 -32.81 0.72
CA ASN A 124 18.50 -32.71 0.85
C ASN A 124 19.11 -33.69 1.87
N GLY A 125 18.39 -34.74 2.27
CA GLY A 125 18.95 -35.89 2.99
C GLY A 125 18.95 -35.81 4.52
N TYR A 126 18.47 -34.70 5.12
CA TYR A 126 18.36 -34.64 6.58
C TYR A 126 17.21 -35.51 7.08
N THR A 127 17.46 -36.44 8.01
CA THR A 127 16.43 -37.34 8.58
C THR A 127 16.14 -37.10 10.06
N GLY A 128 16.88 -36.20 10.71
CA GLY A 128 16.75 -35.92 12.14
C GLY A 128 15.52 -35.07 12.51
N PRO A 129 15.28 -34.84 13.82
CA PRO A 129 14.23 -33.93 14.29
C PRO A 129 14.38 -32.54 13.68
N TYR A 130 13.28 -31.98 13.18
CA TYR A 130 13.29 -30.69 12.48
C TYR A 130 12.06 -29.86 12.87
N SER A 131 12.26 -28.57 13.14
CA SER A 131 11.17 -27.59 13.24
C SER A 131 11.52 -26.34 12.44
N LEU A 132 10.47 -25.68 11.92
CA LEU A 132 10.54 -24.37 11.29
C LEU A 132 9.94 -23.34 12.25
N ALA A 133 10.64 -22.23 12.46
CA ALA A 133 10.14 -21.13 13.28
C ALA A 133 8.98 -20.42 12.58
N SER A 134 8.00 -19.99 13.38
CA SER A 134 6.82 -19.27 12.88
C SER A 134 7.09 -17.79 12.65
N ASN A 135 8.08 -17.21 13.35
CA ASN A 135 8.40 -15.79 13.20
C ASN A 135 9.35 -15.56 12.02
N VAL A 136 9.20 -14.41 11.37
CA VAL A 136 10.15 -13.87 10.42
C VAL A 136 10.81 -12.63 11.00
N ILE A 137 12.10 -12.44 10.68
CA ILE A 137 12.92 -11.32 11.17
C ILE A 137 13.11 -10.26 10.08
N SER A 138 13.18 -10.68 8.81
CA SER A 138 13.16 -9.75 7.67
C SER A 138 11.76 -9.68 7.07
N LYS A 139 11.51 -8.58 6.34
CA LYS A 139 10.33 -8.41 5.50
C LYS A 139 10.69 -8.68 4.05
N GLU A 140 10.08 -9.70 3.46
CA GLU A 140 10.22 -10.03 2.05
C GLU A 140 8.83 -10.03 1.38
N PRO A 141 8.28 -8.85 1.07
CA PRO A 141 7.10 -8.73 0.22
C PRO A 141 7.46 -9.14 -1.22
N VAL A 142 7.17 -10.39 -1.56
CA VAL A 142 7.44 -10.97 -2.86
C VAL A 142 6.35 -10.56 -3.86
N ALA A 143 6.76 -10.02 -4.99
CA ALA A 143 5.88 -9.53 -6.05
C ALA A 143 6.27 -10.06 -7.44
N LEU A 144 5.34 -9.93 -8.38
CA LEU A 144 5.62 -10.11 -9.80
C LEU A 144 6.35 -8.87 -10.31
N VAL A 145 7.32 -9.05 -11.20
CA VAL A 145 8.16 -7.96 -11.71
C VAL A 145 8.01 -7.84 -13.22
N THR A 146 7.78 -6.63 -13.68
CA THR A 146 7.72 -6.23 -15.09
C THR A 146 8.76 -5.16 -15.38
N ARG A 147 8.99 -4.87 -16.66
CA ARG A 147 9.89 -3.77 -17.05
C ARG A 147 9.24 -2.44 -16.71
N GLU A 148 10.07 -1.51 -16.23
CA GLU A 148 9.73 -0.10 -16.19
C GLU A 148 9.50 0.42 -17.63
N GLY A 149 8.48 1.26 -17.84
CA GLY A 149 8.15 1.86 -19.16
C GLY A 149 7.06 1.16 -19.97
N ASP A 150 6.47 0.06 -19.48
CA ASP A 150 5.24 -0.53 -20.02
C ASP A 150 4.15 -0.59 -18.94
N ALA A 151 3.66 0.59 -18.54
CA ALA A 151 2.66 0.73 -17.47
C ALA A 151 1.44 -0.14 -17.72
N ARG A 152 0.90 -0.12 -18.95
CA ARG A 152 -0.30 -0.90 -19.30
C ARG A 152 -0.09 -2.41 -19.15
N TRP A 153 1.09 -2.95 -19.45
CA TRP A 153 1.41 -4.36 -19.19
C TRP A 153 1.57 -4.63 -17.68
N SER A 154 2.26 -3.75 -16.97
CA SER A 154 2.41 -3.83 -15.51
C SER A 154 1.05 -3.85 -14.81
N ASP A 155 0.10 -3.00 -15.23
CA ASP A 155 -1.26 -2.99 -14.69
C ASP A 155 -2.00 -4.28 -15.01
N PHE A 156 -1.85 -4.80 -16.24
CA PHE A 156 -2.49 -6.06 -16.62
C PHE A 156 -2.03 -7.20 -15.71
N VAL A 157 -0.72 -7.31 -15.48
CA VAL A 157 -0.12 -8.32 -14.59
C VAL A 157 -0.59 -8.12 -13.16
N ASN A 158 -0.56 -6.88 -12.66
CA ASN A 158 -1.00 -6.54 -11.31
C ASN A 158 -2.48 -6.85 -11.08
N TRP A 159 -3.35 -6.52 -12.02
CA TRP A 159 -4.78 -6.77 -11.91
C TRP A 159 -5.16 -8.24 -12.10
N VAL A 160 -4.41 -9.02 -12.89
CA VAL A 160 -4.58 -10.49 -12.89
C VAL A 160 -4.37 -11.02 -11.47
N LEU A 161 -3.30 -10.60 -10.78
CA LEU A 161 -3.04 -11.00 -9.40
C LEU A 161 -4.12 -10.50 -8.43
N ILE A 162 -4.50 -9.22 -8.49
CA ILE A 162 -5.57 -8.67 -7.64
C ILE A 162 -6.89 -9.40 -7.89
N GLY A 163 -7.18 -9.80 -9.13
CA GLY A 163 -8.36 -10.61 -9.47
C GLY A 163 -8.36 -11.98 -8.79
N LEU A 164 -7.20 -12.63 -8.64
CA LEU A 164 -7.10 -13.89 -7.89
C LEU A 164 -7.34 -13.69 -6.38
N LEU A 165 -6.91 -12.54 -5.84
CA LEU A 165 -7.16 -12.16 -4.44
C LEU A 165 -8.64 -11.77 -4.20
N ASP A 166 -9.23 -11.02 -5.13
CA ASP A 166 -10.64 -10.63 -5.09
C ASP A 166 -11.57 -11.85 -5.25
N ALA A 167 -11.19 -12.81 -6.09
CA ALA A 167 -11.90 -14.08 -6.20
C ALA A 167 -11.88 -14.85 -4.86
N GLU A 168 -10.76 -14.86 -4.14
CA GLU A 168 -10.70 -15.46 -2.79
C GLU A 168 -11.59 -14.70 -1.80
N GLU A 169 -11.53 -13.36 -1.78
CA GLU A 169 -12.37 -12.53 -0.91
C GLU A 169 -13.86 -12.77 -1.15
N ARG A 170 -14.26 -13.02 -2.40
CA ARG A 170 -15.64 -13.32 -2.81
C ARG A 170 -15.99 -14.82 -2.74
N ASN A 171 -15.06 -15.67 -2.32
CA ASN A 171 -15.20 -17.13 -2.29
C ASN A 171 -15.60 -17.72 -3.66
N ILE A 172 -15.00 -17.22 -4.74
CA ILE A 172 -15.10 -17.73 -6.11
C ILE A 172 -13.80 -18.48 -6.42
N GLY A 173 -13.89 -19.72 -6.84
CA GLY A 173 -12.76 -20.59 -7.15
C GLY A 173 -12.84 -21.19 -8.54
N LEU A 174 -12.09 -22.28 -8.75
CA LEU A 174 -12.00 -22.93 -10.07
C LEU A 174 -13.36 -23.45 -10.57
N ALA A 175 -14.22 -23.94 -9.68
CA ALA A 175 -15.49 -24.57 -10.02
C ALA A 175 -16.58 -23.59 -10.50
N ASP A 176 -16.51 -22.33 -10.08
CA ASP A 176 -17.52 -21.29 -10.30
C ASP A 176 -16.96 -20.01 -10.94
N ALA A 177 -15.74 -20.08 -11.50
CA ALA A 177 -15.06 -18.99 -12.22
C ALA A 177 -15.92 -18.31 -13.30
N SER A 178 -16.89 -19.03 -13.89
CA SER A 178 -17.85 -18.47 -14.86
C SER A 178 -18.71 -17.33 -14.29
N GLY A 179 -18.89 -17.27 -12.97
CA GLY A 179 -19.61 -16.22 -12.24
C GLY A 179 -18.78 -14.99 -11.93
N PHE A 180 -17.46 -15.00 -12.21
CA PHE A 180 -16.58 -13.90 -11.83
C PHE A 180 -16.77 -12.65 -12.72
N ALA A 181 -16.18 -11.52 -12.35
CA ALA A 181 -16.40 -10.24 -13.01
C ALA A 181 -15.91 -10.23 -14.48
N LEU A 182 -16.56 -9.39 -15.30
CA LEU A 182 -16.13 -9.07 -16.67
C LEU A 182 -15.61 -7.64 -16.69
N SER A 183 -14.57 -7.38 -17.50
CA SER A 183 -14.07 -6.01 -17.67
C SER A 183 -13.52 -5.73 -19.06
N THR A 184 -14.00 -4.65 -19.66
CA THR A 184 -13.52 -4.19 -20.98
C THR A 184 -12.42 -3.14 -20.88
N LEU A 185 -11.89 -2.84 -19.69
CA LEU A 185 -10.92 -1.74 -19.49
C LEU A 185 -9.63 -1.92 -20.30
N PHE A 186 -9.12 -3.14 -20.43
CA PHE A 186 -7.97 -3.44 -21.29
C PHE A 186 -8.34 -3.61 -22.77
N GLY A 187 -9.62 -3.62 -23.10
CA GLY A 187 -10.18 -3.85 -24.43
C GLY A 187 -11.19 -5.00 -24.45
N PRO A 188 -12.14 -5.03 -25.42
CA PRO A 188 -13.17 -6.07 -25.50
C PRO A 188 -12.62 -7.51 -25.58
N GLN A 189 -11.44 -7.70 -26.16
CA GLN A 189 -10.77 -9.01 -26.25
C GLN A 189 -10.35 -9.57 -24.89
N TYR A 190 -10.20 -8.73 -23.87
CA TYR A 190 -9.82 -9.11 -22.51
C TYR A 190 -11.02 -9.14 -21.54
N GLN A 191 -12.26 -9.06 -22.03
CA GLN A 191 -13.46 -9.03 -21.20
C GLN A 191 -13.57 -10.18 -20.18
N PHE A 192 -12.97 -11.32 -20.51
CA PHE A 192 -12.95 -12.52 -19.68
C PHE A 192 -11.65 -12.70 -18.88
N MET A 193 -10.74 -11.72 -18.81
CA MET A 193 -9.41 -11.92 -18.23
C MET A 193 -9.43 -12.50 -16.81
N PHE A 194 -10.31 -12.00 -15.94
CA PHE A 194 -10.44 -12.48 -14.57
C PHE A 194 -11.09 -13.86 -14.48
N ARG A 195 -12.13 -14.11 -15.28
CA ARG A 195 -12.75 -15.45 -15.38
C ARG A 195 -11.76 -16.49 -15.88
N ASN A 196 -10.98 -16.11 -16.90
CA ASN A 196 -10.00 -16.99 -17.51
C ASN A 196 -8.83 -17.27 -16.56
N SER A 197 -8.37 -16.27 -15.79
CA SER A 197 -7.32 -16.49 -14.79
C SER A 197 -7.82 -17.41 -13.68
N VAL A 198 -8.95 -17.11 -13.04
CA VAL A 198 -9.53 -17.95 -11.98
C VAL A 198 -9.89 -19.35 -12.51
N GLY A 199 -10.46 -19.45 -13.72
CA GLY A 199 -10.79 -20.73 -14.34
C GLY A 199 -9.57 -21.58 -14.71
N ALA A 200 -8.40 -20.95 -14.91
CA ALA A 200 -7.16 -21.66 -15.21
C ALA A 200 -6.44 -22.16 -13.96
N VAL A 201 -6.41 -21.37 -12.88
CA VAL A 201 -5.56 -21.67 -11.71
C VAL A 201 -6.30 -21.71 -10.36
N GLY A 202 -7.57 -21.35 -10.31
CA GLY A 202 -8.33 -21.13 -9.07
C GLY A 202 -8.08 -19.74 -8.50
N ASN A 203 -8.67 -19.43 -7.34
CA ASN A 203 -8.33 -18.20 -6.60
C ASN A 203 -6.97 -18.32 -5.89
N TYR A 204 -6.50 -17.22 -5.29
CA TYR A 204 -5.19 -17.20 -4.61
C TYR A 204 -5.09 -18.27 -3.49
N GLY A 205 -6.13 -18.42 -2.67
CA GLY A 205 -6.17 -19.44 -1.62
C GLY A 205 -6.04 -20.87 -2.17
N GLU A 206 -6.77 -21.21 -3.23
CA GLU A 206 -6.66 -22.51 -3.90
C GLU A 206 -5.26 -22.73 -4.49
N MET A 207 -4.67 -21.70 -5.11
CA MET A 207 -3.30 -21.76 -5.61
C MET A 207 -2.30 -22.01 -4.48
N TYR A 208 -2.44 -21.29 -3.35
CA TYR A 208 -1.58 -21.44 -2.19
C TYR A 208 -1.71 -22.86 -1.61
N THR A 209 -2.93 -23.35 -1.40
CA THR A 209 -3.20 -24.70 -0.91
C THR A 209 -2.57 -25.77 -1.80
N ARG A 210 -2.67 -25.60 -3.13
CA ARG A 210 -2.16 -26.58 -4.09
C ARG A 210 -0.63 -26.62 -4.17
N HIS A 211 0.05 -25.48 -4.00
CA HIS A 211 1.47 -25.38 -4.32
C HIS A 211 2.39 -25.07 -3.13
N LEU A 212 1.90 -24.35 -2.12
CA LEU A 212 2.73 -23.83 -1.03
C LEU A 212 2.40 -24.42 0.33
N GLU A 213 1.13 -24.76 0.63
CA GLU A 213 0.72 -25.21 1.98
C GLU A 213 1.51 -26.41 2.52
N GLY A 214 1.86 -27.36 1.65
CA GLY A 214 2.68 -28.53 2.02
C GLY A 214 4.18 -28.21 2.24
N ILE A 215 4.62 -27.01 1.90
CA ILE A 215 6.00 -26.53 2.02
C ILE A 215 6.09 -25.51 3.15
N VAL A 216 5.28 -24.46 3.08
CA VAL A 216 5.14 -23.39 4.08
C VAL A 216 3.64 -23.25 4.38
N PRO A 217 3.18 -23.64 5.59
CA PRO A 217 1.79 -23.44 5.98
C PRO A 217 1.39 -21.97 5.86
N ARG A 218 0.16 -21.70 5.41
CA ARG A 218 -0.28 -20.34 5.14
C ARG A 218 -0.40 -19.53 6.42
N SER A 219 0.59 -18.68 6.66
CA SER A 219 0.60 -17.76 7.80
C SER A 219 -0.48 -16.67 7.65
N PRO A 220 -0.96 -16.07 8.77
CA PRO A 220 -1.99 -15.05 8.70
C PRO A 220 -1.66 -13.88 7.78
N ILE A 221 -0.40 -13.43 7.71
CA ILE A 221 0.03 -12.34 6.80
C ILE A 221 -0.27 -12.62 5.33
N ASN A 222 -0.30 -13.89 4.94
CA ASN A 222 -0.65 -14.34 3.60
C ASN A 222 -2.15 -14.61 3.41
N GLN A 223 -3.02 -14.16 4.32
CA GLN A 223 -4.48 -14.23 4.18
C GLN A 223 -5.06 -12.89 3.72
N ILE A 224 -6.31 -12.94 3.24
CA ILE A 224 -7.09 -11.75 2.88
C ILE A 224 -7.41 -10.93 4.14
N ASN A 225 -7.13 -9.64 4.08
CA ASN A 225 -7.53 -8.66 5.07
C ASN A 225 -8.74 -7.89 4.54
N PRO A 226 -9.93 -8.02 5.19
CA PRO A 226 -11.14 -7.34 4.74
C PRO A 226 -11.19 -5.84 5.10
N GLY A 227 -10.13 -5.30 5.72
CA GLY A 227 -10.03 -3.90 6.16
C GLY A 227 -10.27 -3.68 7.65
N SER A 228 -10.45 -4.75 8.44
CA SER A 228 -10.69 -4.66 9.89
C SER A 228 -9.42 -4.74 10.75
N SER A 229 -8.30 -5.17 10.18
CA SER A 229 -6.99 -5.29 10.85
C SER A 229 -5.93 -4.40 10.18
N PRO A 230 -4.79 -4.11 10.84
CA PRO A 230 -3.72 -3.25 10.31
C PRO A 230 -3.36 -3.57 8.84
N LEU A 231 -3.24 -2.54 8.00
CA LEU A 231 -2.90 -2.68 6.58
C LEU A 231 -1.75 -1.76 6.12
N ILE A 232 -1.42 -0.72 6.88
CA ILE A 232 -0.26 0.12 6.58
C ILE A 232 0.99 -0.75 6.71
N TYR A 233 1.85 -0.76 5.68
CA TYR A 233 2.98 -1.68 5.60
C TYR A 233 4.27 -0.90 5.36
N SER A 234 5.32 -1.19 6.11
CA SER A 234 6.66 -0.65 5.84
C SER A 234 7.39 -1.59 4.87
N PHE A 235 7.71 -1.09 3.68
CA PHE A 235 8.50 -1.82 2.67
C PHE A 235 10.00 -1.74 2.97
N PRO A 236 10.77 -2.81 2.70
CA PRO A 236 12.22 -2.80 2.85
C PRO A 236 12.90 -1.90 1.81
N TYR A 237 14.09 -1.41 2.12
CA TYR A 237 14.84 -0.50 1.24
C TYR A 237 15.86 -1.19 0.31
N GLY A 238 16.42 -2.34 0.70
CA GLY A 238 17.57 -2.90 -0.04
C GLY A 238 18.83 -2.04 0.14
N ASP A 239 19.75 -2.09 -0.83
CA ASP A 239 20.90 -1.18 -0.87
C ASP A 239 20.48 0.21 -1.39
N LEU A 240 20.73 1.23 -0.57
CA LEU A 240 20.38 2.62 -0.88
C LEU A 240 21.51 3.37 -1.58
N GLN A 241 22.67 2.74 -1.78
CA GLN A 241 23.85 3.37 -2.36
C GLN A 241 24.13 2.86 -3.77
N VAL A 242 24.14 3.78 -4.74
CA VAL A 242 24.51 3.44 -6.11
C VAL A 242 26.03 3.35 -6.22
N THR A 243 26.55 2.16 -6.55
CA THR A 243 27.95 1.98 -7.00
C THR A 243 28.04 2.18 -8.51
N GLY A 244 27.94 3.42 -9.00
CA GLY A 244 27.92 3.71 -10.44
C GLY A 244 27.39 5.10 -10.80
N ASN A 245 26.92 5.27 -12.04
CA ASN A 245 26.25 6.50 -12.44
C ASN A 245 24.88 6.56 -11.77
N ALA A 246 24.70 7.48 -10.82
CA ALA A 246 23.40 7.72 -10.20
C ALA A 246 22.35 8.11 -11.25
N ILE A 247 21.09 7.76 -11.01
CA ILE A 247 20.00 8.21 -11.88
C ILE A 247 19.93 9.73 -11.76
N ASN A 248 20.07 10.43 -12.89
CA ASN A 248 19.83 11.86 -12.92
C ASN A 248 18.32 12.09 -12.92
N PRO A 249 17.80 13.04 -12.13
CA PRO A 249 16.41 13.43 -12.26
C PRO A 249 16.12 13.94 -13.67
N THR A 250 15.07 13.38 -14.25
CA THR A 250 14.53 13.78 -15.55
C THR A 250 13.02 14.00 -15.39
N GLY A 251 12.31 14.22 -16.50
CA GLY A 251 10.85 14.29 -16.50
C GLY A 251 10.28 15.33 -15.52
N THR A 252 9.28 14.92 -14.77
CA THR A 252 8.51 15.73 -13.82
C THR A 252 9.39 16.25 -12.69
N ILE A 253 10.33 15.46 -12.17
CA ILE A 253 11.24 15.92 -11.11
C ILE A 253 12.04 17.13 -11.60
N GLN A 254 12.66 17.03 -12.78
CA GLN A 254 13.44 18.14 -13.33
C GLN A 254 12.55 19.38 -13.60
N GLN A 255 11.35 19.18 -14.16
CA GLN A 255 10.39 20.28 -14.40
C GLN A 255 9.96 20.99 -13.10
N ILE A 256 9.79 20.26 -12.00
CA ILE A 256 9.46 20.83 -10.70
C ILE A 256 10.66 21.62 -10.15
N LEU A 257 11.86 21.07 -10.24
CA LEU A 257 13.09 21.73 -9.78
C LEU A 257 13.36 23.03 -10.55
N ASP A 258 13.25 23.00 -11.88
CA ASP A 258 13.44 24.17 -12.75
C ASP A 258 12.43 25.28 -12.45
N ARG A 259 11.18 24.88 -12.20
CA ARG A 259 10.10 25.80 -11.83
C ARG A 259 10.22 26.29 -10.39
N GLY A 260 10.90 25.55 -9.53
CA GLY A 260 11.14 25.87 -8.13
C GLY A 260 9.92 25.70 -7.22
N PHE A 261 8.89 24.94 -7.61
CA PHE A 261 7.77 24.57 -6.73
C PHE A 261 6.95 23.37 -7.22
N LEU A 262 6.46 22.58 -6.27
CA LEU A 262 5.51 21.48 -6.49
C LEU A 262 4.09 22.02 -6.65
N ARG A 263 3.32 21.51 -7.60
CA ARG A 263 1.87 21.72 -7.72
C ARG A 263 1.15 20.49 -7.17
N CYS A 264 0.60 20.60 -5.98
CA CYS A 264 -0.09 19.51 -5.32
C CYS A 264 -1.61 19.71 -5.40
N GLY A 265 -2.31 18.78 -6.03
CA GLY A 265 -3.78 18.79 -6.08
C GLY A 265 -4.39 18.27 -4.79
N THR A 266 -5.33 19.02 -4.22
CA THR A 266 -6.00 18.72 -2.94
C THR A 266 -7.49 19.11 -2.98
N ARG A 267 -8.22 18.93 -1.87
CA ARG A 267 -9.59 19.44 -1.69
C ARG A 267 -9.84 19.87 -0.23
N PRO A 268 -10.68 20.88 0.02
CA PRO A 268 -11.16 21.21 1.37
C PRO A 268 -11.84 20.02 2.03
N GLN A 269 -11.29 19.54 3.15
CA GLN A 269 -11.89 18.53 4.01
C GLN A 269 -11.24 18.58 5.39
N ALA A 270 -12.05 18.71 6.44
CA ALA A 270 -11.62 18.72 7.83
C ALA A 270 -10.64 17.56 8.14
N GLY A 271 -9.45 17.91 8.65
CA GLY A 271 -8.39 16.95 9.00
C GLY A 271 -7.52 16.44 7.84
N PHE A 272 -7.94 16.61 6.58
CA PHE A 272 -7.23 16.11 5.39
C PHE A 272 -6.59 17.26 4.61
N GLY A 273 -7.34 17.90 3.72
CA GLY A 273 -6.96 19.16 3.08
C GLY A 273 -7.72 20.30 3.74
N ASP A 274 -7.39 20.64 4.99
CA ASP A 274 -8.07 21.70 5.71
C ASP A 274 -7.55 23.08 5.23
N PHE A 275 -8.46 23.92 4.72
CA PHE A 275 -8.13 25.25 4.21
C PHE A 275 -8.70 26.32 5.14
N ASN A 276 -7.80 27.13 5.71
CA ASN A 276 -8.21 28.29 6.50
C ASN A 276 -8.36 29.52 5.57
N PRO A 277 -9.58 30.01 5.31
CA PRO A 277 -9.81 31.14 4.41
C PRO A 277 -9.29 32.47 4.98
N ALA A 278 -9.18 32.61 6.30
CA ALA A 278 -8.72 33.84 6.94
C ALA A 278 -7.20 34.03 6.79
N THR A 279 -6.44 32.93 6.85
CA THR A 279 -4.97 32.95 6.70
C THR A 279 -4.51 32.54 5.30
N GLN A 280 -5.41 32.00 4.47
CA GLN A 280 -5.12 31.40 3.16
C GLN A 280 -4.07 30.28 3.25
N THR A 281 -4.11 29.48 4.32
CA THR A 281 -3.15 28.41 4.57
C THR A 281 -3.80 27.04 4.55
N TRP A 282 -3.09 26.07 3.97
CA TRP A 282 -3.45 24.66 3.99
C TRP A 282 -2.81 23.92 5.16
N SER A 283 -3.54 23.00 5.76
CA SER A 283 -3.08 22.07 6.80
C SER A 283 -3.82 20.74 6.71
N GLY A 284 -3.36 19.73 7.44
CA GLY A 284 -4.04 18.44 7.50
C GLY A 284 -3.21 17.30 6.91
N PHE A 285 -3.80 16.10 6.96
CA PHE A 285 -3.15 14.84 6.65
C PHE A 285 -2.62 14.78 5.22
N ASP A 286 -3.46 15.09 4.23
CA ASP A 286 -3.09 15.09 2.81
C ASP A 286 -2.05 16.18 2.50
N VAL A 287 -2.18 17.33 3.17
CA VAL A 287 -1.26 18.48 3.04
C VAL A 287 0.14 18.12 3.53
N ASP A 288 0.25 17.35 4.61
CA ASP A 288 1.56 16.92 5.11
C ASP A 288 2.25 15.94 4.13
N PHE A 289 1.51 15.14 3.36
CA PHE A 289 2.12 14.37 2.27
C PHE A 289 2.59 15.24 1.10
N CYS A 290 1.86 16.30 0.71
CA CYS A 290 2.39 17.29 -0.24
C CYS A 290 3.70 17.94 0.28
N ARG A 291 3.75 18.26 1.58
CA ARG A 291 4.93 18.85 2.23
C ARG A 291 6.09 17.88 2.33
N ALA A 292 5.82 16.59 2.54
CA ALA A 292 6.82 15.53 2.49
C ALA A 292 7.52 15.49 1.13
N VAL A 293 6.74 15.47 0.04
CA VAL A 293 7.27 15.50 -1.34
C VAL A 293 8.08 16.77 -1.59
N SER A 294 7.59 17.94 -1.16
CA SER A 294 8.35 19.20 -1.22
C SER A 294 9.66 19.14 -0.45
N ALA A 295 9.64 18.63 0.78
CA ALA A 295 10.84 18.52 1.60
C ALA A 295 11.88 17.59 0.98
N ALA A 296 11.43 16.50 0.36
CA ALA A 296 12.31 15.59 -0.38
C ALA A 296 12.96 16.28 -1.60
N LEU A 297 12.19 17.04 -2.37
CA LEU A 297 12.66 17.74 -3.57
C LEU A 297 13.58 18.94 -3.26
N PHE A 298 13.24 19.72 -2.24
CA PHE A 298 13.81 21.04 -1.98
C PHE A 298 14.60 21.11 -0.68
N GLY A 299 15.27 20.01 -0.31
CA GLY A 299 16.25 20.05 0.79
C GLY A 299 15.65 20.36 2.17
N GLY A 300 14.43 19.89 2.45
CA GLY A 300 13.73 20.11 3.72
C GLY A 300 12.75 21.28 3.71
N VAL A 301 12.66 22.04 2.62
CA VAL A 301 11.73 23.17 2.52
C VAL A 301 10.30 22.69 2.25
N THR A 302 9.38 23.02 3.16
CA THR A 302 7.98 22.52 3.13
C THR A 302 6.98 23.48 2.48
N ASN A 303 7.31 24.77 2.36
CA ASN A 303 6.43 25.80 1.81
C ASN A 303 6.62 26.03 0.30
N THR A 304 7.45 25.22 -0.36
CA THR A 304 7.69 25.25 -1.81
C THR A 304 6.64 24.42 -2.57
N VAL A 305 5.37 24.63 -2.19
CA VAL A 305 4.18 23.95 -2.71
C VAL A 305 3.11 24.94 -3.08
N ARG A 306 2.50 24.78 -4.26
CA ARG A 306 1.23 25.39 -4.64
C ARG A 306 0.13 24.36 -4.53
N PHE A 307 -0.80 24.59 -3.61
CA PHE A 307 -1.99 23.76 -3.46
C PHE A 307 -3.06 24.17 -4.46
N ILE A 308 -3.57 23.21 -5.22
CA ILE A 308 -4.61 23.43 -6.23
C ILE A 308 -5.85 22.65 -5.80
N GLN A 309 -6.93 23.37 -5.50
CA GLN A 309 -8.20 22.75 -5.11
C GLN A 309 -8.90 22.20 -6.35
N LEU A 310 -9.28 20.93 -6.31
CA LEU A 310 -9.94 20.24 -7.42
C LEU A 310 -11.17 19.48 -6.92
N SER A 311 -12.27 19.51 -7.66
CA SER A 311 -13.44 18.63 -7.41
C SER A 311 -13.11 17.16 -7.68
N GLY A 312 -14.07 16.27 -7.45
CA GLY A 312 -14.01 14.90 -7.95
C GLY A 312 -13.70 14.85 -9.45
N ALA A 313 -14.56 15.41 -10.28
CA ALA A 313 -14.48 15.28 -11.73
C ALA A 313 -13.22 15.93 -12.37
N GLU A 314 -12.67 16.99 -11.77
CA GLU A 314 -11.55 17.76 -12.36
C GLU A 314 -10.17 17.12 -12.12
N ARG A 315 -10.03 16.27 -11.09
CA ARG A 315 -8.70 15.90 -10.56
C ARG A 315 -7.80 15.15 -11.52
N PHE A 316 -8.36 14.19 -12.25
CA PHE A 316 -7.62 13.36 -13.20
C PHE A 316 -7.30 14.12 -14.48
N PRO A 317 -8.23 14.89 -15.09
CA PRO A 317 -7.88 15.83 -16.15
C PRO A 317 -6.77 16.82 -15.76
N ALA A 318 -6.80 17.37 -14.54
CA ALA A 318 -5.76 18.28 -14.05
C ALA A 318 -4.39 17.58 -13.92
N LEU A 319 -4.36 16.34 -13.42
CA LEU A 319 -3.12 15.56 -13.32
C LEU A 319 -2.58 15.17 -14.71
N LEU A 320 -3.45 14.70 -15.60
CA LEU A 320 -3.09 14.29 -16.95
C LEU A 320 -2.54 15.46 -17.79
N SER A 321 -3.11 16.66 -17.62
CA SER A 321 -2.67 17.86 -18.34
C SER A 321 -1.42 18.54 -17.75
N GLY A 322 -0.92 18.08 -16.59
CA GLY A 322 0.20 18.71 -15.89
C GLY A 322 -0.16 20.01 -15.17
N GLU A 323 -1.46 20.28 -14.95
CA GLU A 323 -1.91 21.36 -14.06
C GLU A 323 -1.42 21.10 -12.63
N VAL A 324 -1.46 19.84 -12.18
CA VAL A 324 -0.85 19.36 -10.94
C VAL A 324 0.21 18.30 -11.25
N ASP A 325 1.24 18.23 -10.41
CA ASP A 325 2.29 17.21 -10.52
C ASP A 325 1.93 15.93 -9.76
N VAL A 326 1.17 16.06 -8.68
CA VAL A 326 0.72 14.95 -7.82
C VAL A 326 -0.63 15.29 -7.19
N LEU A 327 -1.48 14.27 -7.01
CA LEU A 327 -2.68 14.37 -6.20
C LEU A 327 -2.38 13.75 -4.83
N CYS A 328 -2.17 14.57 -3.80
CA CYS A 328 -2.24 14.11 -2.40
C CYS A 328 -3.60 14.56 -1.87
N ARG A 329 -4.57 13.67 -2.03
CA ARG A 329 -5.95 13.84 -1.56
C ARG A 329 -6.56 12.47 -1.32
N VAL A 330 -7.74 12.43 -0.70
CA VAL A 330 -8.66 11.30 -0.58
C VAL A 330 -9.09 10.66 -1.94
N THR A 331 -8.14 10.11 -2.69
CA THR A 331 -8.38 9.42 -3.97
C THR A 331 -8.19 7.93 -3.80
N THR A 332 -9.28 7.18 -3.95
CA THR A 332 -9.26 5.71 -3.97
C THR A 332 -8.44 5.14 -5.12
N ALA A 333 -7.56 4.19 -4.82
CA ALA A 333 -6.95 3.31 -5.82
C ALA A 333 -7.98 2.25 -6.29
N THR A 334 -8.38 2.31 -7.56
CA THR A 334 -9.37 1.38 -8.15
C THR A 334 -8.90 0.86 -9.50
N PHE A 335 -9.45 -0.28 -9.93
CA PHE A 335 -9.16 -0.86 -11.25
C PHE A 335 -9.35 0.11 -12.41
N SER A 336 -10.49 0.82 -12.40
CA SER A 336 -10.78 1.81 -13.43
C SER A 336 -9.81 2.97 -13.44
N ARG A 337 -9.35 3.46 -12.29
CA ARG A 337 -8.45 4.62 -12.23
C ARG A 337 -7.01 4.26 -12.58
N ASP A 338 -6.59 3.03 -12.25
CA ASP A 338 -5.29 2.48 -12.62
C ASP A 338 -5.22 2.27 -14.13
N VAL A 339 -6.24 1.65 -14.75
CA VAL A 339 -6.12 1.23 -16.16
C VAL A 339 -6.65 2.22 -17.19
N ASN A 340 -7.83 2.79 -16.95
CA ASN A 340 -8.52 3.64 -17.91
C ASN A 340 -9.63 4.44 -17.23
N GLU A 341 -9.22 5.54 -16.59
CA GLU A 341 -10.09 6.37 -15.78
C GLU A 341 -11.23 6.94 -16.61
N THR A 342 -12.45 6.88 -16.07
CA THR A 342 -13.69 7.10 -16.81
C THR A 342 -13.78 8.47 -17.50
N ILE A 343 -13.24 9.53 -16.88
CA ILE A 343 -13.35 10.90 -17.38
C ILE A 343 -12.20 11.21 -18.33
N SER A 344 -10.96 11.00 -17.88
CA SER A 344 -9.72 11.36 -18.58
C SER A 344 -9.27 10.32 -19.63
N ARG A 345 -9.82 9.10 -19.58
CA ARG A 345 -9.52 7.99 -20.51
C ARG A 345 -8.04 7.59 -20.53
N ALA A 346 -7.38 7.69 -19.37
CA ALA A 346 -5.98 7.36 -19.15
C ALA A 346 -5.81 6.58 -17.84
N GLY A 347 -4.72 5.81 -17.74
CA GLY A 347 -4.28 5.19 -16.49
C GLY A 347 -3.48 6.16 -15.61
N PHE A 348 -3.38 5.82 -14.33
CA PHE A 348 -2.65 6.60 -13.33
C PHE A 348 -1.97 5.70 -12.30
N THR A 349 -0.77 6.11 -11.86
CA THR A 349 -0.01 5.36 -10.88
C THR A 349 -0.37 5.79 -9.47
N PHE A 350 -0.55 4.80 -8.60
CA PHE A 350 -0.87 4.99 -7.19
C PHE A 350 0.36 4.68 -6.33
N ALA A 351 0.72 5.63 -5.46
CA ALA A 351 1.73 5.43 -4.43
C ALA A 351 1.29 4.37 -3.39
N GLN A 352 1.95 4.32 -2.24
CA GLN A 352 1.44 3.54 -1.13
C GLN A 352 0.20 4.19 -0.48
N THR A 353 -0.85 3.40 -0.23
CA THR A 353 -2.08 3.86 0.44
C THR A 353 -1.77 4.53 1.78
N THR A 354 -2.25 5.76 1.96
CA THR A 354 -2.03 6.55 3.18
C THR A 354 -3.20 6.48 4.15
N PHE A 355 -4.41 6.17 3.68
CA PHE A 355 -5.58 6.03 4.56
C PHE A 355 -6.59 5.05 3.96
N TYR A 356 -7.14 4.17 4.79
CA TYR A 356 -8.21 3.25 4.42
C TYR A 356 -9.53 3.76 5.02
N ASP A 357 -10.50 4.00 4.16
CA ASP A 357 -11.85 4.41 4.52
C ASP A 357 -12.91 3.52 3.86
N GLY A 358 -14.16 3.93 3.94
CA GLY A 358 -15.28 3.37 3.20
C GLY A 358 -16.43 4.35 3.11
N LEU A 359 -17.29 4.16 2.10
CA LEU A 359 -18.55 4.90 1.96
C LEU A 359 -19.37 4.80 3.25
N ALA A 360 -19.76 5.96 3.78
CA ALA A 360 -20.73 6.09 4.85
C ALA A 360 -21.78 7.17 4.53
N PHE A 361 -22.87 7.14 5.28
CA PHE A 361 -23.93 8.15 5.19
C PHE A 361 -23.93 9.00 6.45
N GLY A 362 -24.25 10.27 6.31
CA GLY A 362 -24.61 11.12 7.45
C GLY A 362 -25.75 12.04 7.05
N GLY A 363 -26.63 12.39 7.99
CA GLY A 363 -27.83 13.13 7.64
C GLY A 363 -28.62 13.63 8.82
N ILE A 364 -29.73 14.30 8.50
CA ILE A 364 -30.70 14.81 9.46
C ILE A 364 -31.47 13.61 10.02
N PRO A 365 -31.58 13.42 11.35
CA PRO A 365 -32.37 12.33 11.90
C PRO A 365 -33.84 12.36 11.43
N PRO A 366 -34.44 11.19 11.11
CA PRO A 366 -33.88 9.83 11.16
C PRO A 366 -33.24 9.36 9.83
N PHE A 367 -32.98 10.28 8.89
CA PHE A 367 -32.62 9.93 7.51
C PHE A 367 -31.21 9.38 7.36
N GLY A 368 -30.26 9.77 8.22
CA GLY A 368 -28.92 9.17 8.22
C GLY A 368 -28.99 7.67 8.56
N THR A 369 -29.76 7.33 9.59
CA THR A 369 -30.06 5.95 10.00
C THR A 369 -30.88 5.21 8.93
N CYS A 370 -31.81 5.88 8.25
CA CYS A 370 -32.52 5.30 7.11
C CYS A 370 -31.55 4.87 6.00
N ALA A 371 -30.61 5.75 5.62
CA ALA A 371 -29.61 5.44 4.60
C ALA A 371 -28.66 4.33 5.06
N ASP A 372 -28.17 4.37 6.31
CA ASP A 372 -27.28 3.36 6.88
C ASP A 372 -27.92 1.96 6.96
N ASN A 373 -29.25 1.88 7.03
CA ASN A 373 -30.00 0.62 7.01
C ASN A 373 -30.55 0.26 5.62
N LEU A 374 -30.22 1.03 4.58
CA LEU A 374 -30.78 0.89 3.23
C LEU A 374 -32.33 0.89 3.20
N ASN A 375 -32.95 1.56 4.17
CA ASN A 375 -34.40 1.61 4.32
C ASN A 375 -34.98 2.79 3.53
N THR A 376 -35.93 2.51 2.65
CA THR A 376 -36.55 3.50 1.75
C THR A 376 -38.08 3.56 1.87
N ILE A 377 -38.65 3.00 2.95
CA ILE A 377 -40.09 2.95 3.19
C ILE A 377 -40.50 3.70 4.46
N GLY A 378 -41.80 3.95 4.64
CA GLY A 378 -42.33 4.64 5.82
C GLY A 378 -41.76 6.05 5.96
N SER A 379 -41.22 6.38 7.14
CA SER A 379 -40.54 7.66 7.38
C SER A 379 -39.34 7.89 6.47
N CYS A 380 -38.71 6.83 5.95
CA CYS A 380 -37.57 6.89 5.04
C CYS A 380 -37.95 7.09 3.57
N ALA A 381 -39.25 7.15 3.23
CA ALA A 381 -39.70 7.29 1.84
C ALA A 381 -39.37 8.65 1.21
N SER A 382 -39.04 9.66 2.02
CA SER A 382 -38.66 11.01 1.61
C SER A 382 -37.14 11.26 1.61
N LEU A 383 -36.36 10.19 1.68
CA LEU A 383 -34.90 10.23 1.65
C LEU A 383 -34.39 10.90 0.36
N ARG A 384 -33.35 11.73 0.50
CA ARG A 384 -32.66 12.43 -0.59
C ARG A 384 -31.19 12.49 -0.23
N ILE A 385 -30.38 11.69 -0.93
CA ILE A 385 -28.94 11.55 -0.72
C ILE A 385 -28.20 12.44 -1.71
N CYS A 386 -27.53 13.47 -1.20
CA CYS A 386 -26.57 14.25 -1.96
C CYS A 386 -25.25 13.47 -2.06
N VAL A 387 -24.69 13.40 -3.26
CA VAL A 387 -23.42 12.70 -3.52
C VAL A 387 -22.66 13.35 -4.68
N GLU A 388 -21.35 13.57 -4.48
CA GLU A 388 -20.48 14.23 -5.46
C GLU A 388 -20.24 13.34 -6.69
N ASP A 389 -20.42 13.90 -7.88
CA ASP A 389 -20.13 13.21 -9.14
C ASP A 389 -18.62 13.05 -9.40
N GLY A 390 -18.25 12.09 -10.24
CA GLY A 390 -16.83 11.77 -10.50
C GLY A 390 -16.11 11.09 -9.31
N THR A 391 -16.87 10.52 -8.37
CA THR A 391 -16.38 9.77 -7.19
C THR A 391 -16.70 8.28 -7.28
N THR A 392 -16.03 7.46 -6.48
CA THR A 392 -16.41 6.04 -6.24
C THR A 392 -17.74 5.98 -5.48
N THR A 393 -17.99 6.95 -4.61
CA THR A 393 -19.18 7.09 -3.79
C THR A 393 -20.47 7.11 -4.64
N ILE A 394 -20.53 7.92 -5.72
CA ILE A 394 -21.76 7.99 -6.53
C ILE A 394 -22.08 6.68 -7.26
N VAL A 395 -21.04 5.95 -7.71
CA VAL A 395 -21.21 4.63 -8.33
C VAL A 395 -21.84 3.70 -7.31
N ARG A 396 -21.29 3.64 -6.10
CA ARG A 396 -21.77 2.76 -5.05
C ARG A 396 -23.17 3.14 -4.53
N VAL A 397 -23.47 4.43 -4.38
CA VAL A 397 -24.80 4.89 -3.96
C VAL A 397 -25.87 4.53 -5.00
N ARG A 398 -25.55 4.58 -6.30
CA ARG A 398 -26.48 4.17 -7.38
C ARG A 398 -26.75 2.66 -7.41
N GLU A 399 -25.84 1.84 -6.88
CA GLU A 399 -26.07 0.40 -6.70
C GLU A 399 -26.97 0.11 -5.49
N LEU A 400 -26.85 0.92 -4.43
CA LEU A 400 -27.56 0.72 -3.17
C LEU A 400 -28.98 1.31 -3.18
N PHE A 401 -29.21 2.39 -3.93
CA PHE A 401 -30.48 3.12 -3.91
C PHE A 401 -31.08 3.32 -5.29
N PRO A 402 -32.42 3.23 -5.44
CA PRO A 402 -33.11 3.63 -6.67
C PRO A 402 -32.81 5.09 -7.06
N PRO A 403 -32.77 5.42 -8.37
CA PRO A 403 -32.36 6.75 -8.85
C PRO A 403 -33.13 7.93 -8.23
N ARG A 404 -34.40 7.75 -7.85
CA ARG A 404 -35.23 8.80 -7.25
C ARG A 404 -34.71 9.34 -5.90
N PHE A 405 -33.86 8.57 -5.21
CA PHE A 405 -33.29 8.95 -3.91
C PHE A 405 -31.94 9.65 -4.05
N VAL A 406 -31.31 9.61 -5.23
CA VAL A 406 -29.94 10.08 -5.46
C VAL A 406 -29.96 11.48 -6.09
N VAL A 407 -29.24 12.40 -5.47
CA VAL A 407 -29.03 13.77 -5.96
C VAL A 407 -27.55 13.93 -6.23
N ALA A 408 -27.18 13.91 -7.51
CA ALA A 408 -25.79 14.14 -7.93
C ALA A 408 -25.46 15.63 -7.83
N THR A 409 -24.29 15.94 -7.28
CA THR A 409 -23.75 17.30 -7.11
C THR A 409 -22.38 17.41 -7.78
N ASN A 410 -21.95 18.62 -8.12
CA ASN A 410 -20.72 18.84 -8.89
C ASN A 410 -19.46 19.02 -8.03
N SER A 411 -19.65 19.23 -6.72
CA SER A 411 -18.53 19.43 -5.78
C SER A 411 -18.90 18.97 -4.38
N ARG A 412 -17.88 18.67 -3.57
CA ARG A 412 -18.04 18.44 -2.13
C ARG A 412 -18.83 19.56 -1.44
N LEU A 413 -18.53 20.83 -1.73
CA LEU A 413 -19.23 21.95 -1.11
C LEU A 413 -20.74 21.90 -1.37
N GLU A 414 -21.13 21.67 -2.64
CA GLU A 414 -22.53 21.54 -3.03
C GLU A 414 -23.21 20.34 -2.35
N THR A 415 -22.52 19.20 -2.26
CA THR A 415 -23.01 17.99 -1.56
C THR A 415 -23.47 18.31 -0.14
N PHE A 416 -22.61 18.97 0.65
CA PHE A 416 -22.91 19.24 2.05
C PHE A 416 -23.85 20.45 2.23
N GLN A 417 -23.78 21.47 1.36
CA GLN A 417 -24.78 22.55 1.32
C GLN A 417 -26.19 22.05 0.96
N GLY A 418 -26.32 20.85 0.39
CA GLY A 418 -27.61 20.18 0.21
C GLY A 418 -28.40 20.05 1.51
N LEU A 419 -27.73 19.91 2.67
CA LEU A 419 -28.37 19.83 3.99
C LEU A 419 -28.93 21.19 4.45
N THR A 420 -28.22 22.30 4.17
CA THR A 420 -28.65 23.65 4.58
C THR A 420 -29.73 24.21 3.68
N THR A 421 -29.65 23.92 2.39
CA THR A 421 -30.63 24.35 1.37
C THR A 421 -31.91 23.52 1.37
N GLY A 422 -31.91 22.35 2.01
CA GLY A 422 -33.02 21.39 1.98
C GLY A 422 -33.12 20.59 0.68
N ALA A 423 -32.11 20.67 -0.21
CA ALA A 423 -32.05 19.85 -1.41
C ALA A 423 -31.93 18.35 -1.09
N CYS A 424 -31.30 18.03 0.05
CA CYS A 424 -31.07 16.68 0.57
C CYS A 424 -31.24 16.64 2.09
N ASN A 425 -31.55 15.45 2.62
CA ASN A 425 -31.56 15.18 4.06
C ASN A 425 -30.47 14.20 4.48
N VAL A 426 -29.70 13.67 3.52
CA VAL A 426 -28.53 12.79 3.72
C VAL A 426 -27.42 13.23 2.77
N VAL A 427 -26.18 13.11 3.20
CA VAL A 427 -24.97 13.15 2.37
C VAL A 427 -24.29 11.79 2.36
N ALA A 428 -23.70 11.44 1.23
CA ALA A 428 -22.85 10.27 1.08
C ALA A 428 -21.44 10.70 0.68
N SER A 429 -20.45 10.25 1.45
CA SER A 429 -19.02 10.46 1.20
C SER A 429 -18.24 9.37 1.94
N ASP A 430 -16.92 9.50 2.01
CA ASP A 430 -16.09 8.66 2.86
C ASP A 430 -16.49 8.84 4.34
N GLY A 431 -16.29 7.80 5.16
CA GLY A 431 -16.62 7.81 6.58
C GLY A 431 -15.93 8.93 7.35
N SER A 432 -14.71 9.29 6.95
CA SER A 432 -13.98 10.43 7.49
C SER A 432 -14.57 11.79 7.11
N ASP A 433 -15.33 11.87 6.01
CA ASP A 433 -15.84 13.13 5.48
C ASP A 433 -17.28 13.42 5.93
N VAL A 434 -18.07 12.40 6.27
CA VAL A 434 -19.44 12.60 6.77
C VAL A 434 -19.53 12.98 8.25
N LEU A 435 -18.39 13.17 8.93
CA LEU A 435 -18.34 13.51 10.36
C LEU A 435 -18.88 14.93 10.64
N PRO A 436 -19.39 15.20 11.86
CA PRO A 436 -19.95 16.52 12.19
C PRO A 436 -19.03 17.72 11.88
N PRO A 437 -17.70 17.67 12.10
CA PRO A 437 -16.82 18.81 11.79
C PRO A 437 -16.83 19.20 10.30
N SER A 438 -16.86 18.23 9.38
CA SER A 438 -16.97 18.47 7.94
C SER A 438 -18.30 19.14 7.55
N VAL A 439 -19.37 18.79 8.25
CA VAL A 439 -20.72 19.31 8.02
C VAL A 439 -20.87 20.72 8.59
N GLN A 440 -20.24 20.99 9.74
CA GLN A 440 -20.19 22.30 10.38
C GLN A 440 -19.35 23.29 9.57
N GLU A 441 -18.27 22.83 8.91
CA GLU A 441 -17.42 23.64 8.02
C GLU A 441 -18.24 24.33 6.92
N VAL A 442 -19.29 23.67 6.40
CA VAL A 442 -20.19 24.23 5.38
C VAL A 442 -21.42 24.95 5.96
N GLY A 443 -21.48 25.12 7.28
CA GLY A 443 -22.49 25.93 7.97
C GLY A 443 -23.74 25.19 8.46
N TYR A 444 -23.83 23.85 8.35
CA TYR A 444 -24.95 23.10 8.92
C TYR A 444 -24.69 22.81 10.41
N ASN A 445 -25.54 23.38 11.29
CA ASN A 445 -25.45 23.23 12.75
C ASN A 445 -26.68 22.56 13.37
N GLY A 446 -27.54 21.94 12.55
CA GLY A 446 -28.75 21.27 13.01
C GLY A 446 -28.51 19.87 13.58
N PRO A 447 -29.59 19.15 13.97
CA PRO A 447 -29.50 17.75 14.37
C PRO A 447 -28.89 16.90 13.25
N TYR A 448 -27.90 16.08 13.59
CA TYR A 448 -27.14 15.29 12.62
C TYR A 448 -26.74 13.94 13.21
N GLU A 449 -26.85 12.88 12.43
CA GLU A 449 -26.45 11.51 12.78
C GLU A 449 -25.57 10.91 11.68
N VAL A 450 -24.62 10.05 12.07
CA VAL A 450 -23.68 9.39 11.16
C VAL A 450 -23.89 7.89 11.21
N GLY A 451 -23.95 7.26 10.04
CA GLY A 451 -24.05 5.83 9.87
C GLY A 451 -22.79 5.09 10.34
N SER A 452 -23.00 3.90 10.87
CA SER A 452 -21.92 3.06 11.40
C SER A 452 -21.36 2.08 10.35
N ASN A 453 -22.12 1.79 9.30
CA ASN A 453 -21.70 0.85 8.28
C ASN A 453 -20.68 1.49 7.32
N ARG A 454 -19.92 0.61 6.65
CA ARG A 454 -19.03 0.96 5.55
C ARG A 454 -19.44 0.13 4.35
N PHE A 455 -19.80 0.80 3.26
CA PHE A 455 -20.39 0.15 2.09
C PHE A 455 -19.43 -0.05 0.93
N SER A 456 -18.18 0.40 1.06
CA SER A 456 -17.12 0.24 0.07
C SER A 456 -15.75 0.12 0.75
N LYS A 457 -14.77 -0.34 -0.03
CA LYS A 457 -13.34 -0.32 0.28
C LYS A 457 -12.75 0.92 -0.37
N GLU A 458 -12.20 1.86 0.42
CA GLU A 458 -11.63 3.10 -0.12
C GLU A 458 -10.14 3.25 0.29
N PRO A 459 -9.18 2.57 -0.37
CA PRO A 459 -7.75 2.81 -0.17
C PRO A 459 -7.33 4.16 -0.77
N LEU A 460 -7.32 5.20 0.06
CA LEU A 460 -6.98 6.58 -0.31
C LEU A 460 -5.47 6.74 -0.45
N THR A 461 -5.04 7.20 -1.62
CA THR A 461 -3.64 7.05 -2.06
C THR A 461 -3.20 8.26 -2.89
N PRO A 462 -1.96 8.75 -2.70
CA PRO A 462 -1.37 9.75 -3.60
C PRO A 462 -1.25 9.23 -5.04
N VAL A 463 -1.49 10.09 -6.03
CA VAL A 463 -1.58 9.70 -7.44
C VAL A 463 -0.66 10.54 -8.32
N THR A 464 0.04 9.87 -9.23
CA THR A 464 0.91 10.45 -10.27
C THR A 464 0.48 9.97 -11.65
N ARG A 465 1.06 10.55 -12.71
CA ARG A 465 0.88 10.02 -14.07
C ARG A 465 1.73 8.77 -14.25
N GLU A 466 1.25 7.84 -15.07
CA GLU A 466 1.98 6.61 -15.44
C GLU A 466 3.13 6.83 -16.41
N ASP A 467 3.16 7.96 -17.10
CA ASP A 467 4.16 8.26 -18.14
C ASP A 467 5.54 8.66 -17.58
N ASP A 468 5.67 8.73 -16.25
CA ASP A 468 6.89 9.11 -15.55
C ASP A 468 7.13 8.20 -14.33
N PRO A 469 7.67 6.99 -14.54
CA PRO A 469 7.89 6.03 -13.47
C PRO A 469 8.91 6.54 -12.43
N GLN A 470 9.96 7.26 -12.85
CA GLN A 470 10.89 7.91 -11.93
C GLN A 470 10.18 8.83 -10.93
N TRP A 471 9.20 9.63 -11.39
CA TRP A 471 8.39 10.47 -10.51
C TRP A 471 7.47 9.66 -9.61
N SER A 472 6.82 8.63 -10.14
CA SER A 472 5.96 7.73 -9.39
C SER A 472 6.71 7.02 -8.26
N ASP A 473 7.89 6.50 -8.53
CA ASP A 473 8.74 5.83 -7.54
C ASP A 473 9.24 6.81 -6.49
N PHE A 474 9.64 8.02 -6.91
CA PHE A 474 10.03 9.08 -5.96
C PHE A 474 8.90 9.40 -4.98
N VAL A 475 7.67 9.58 -5.47
CA VAL A 475 6.50 9.83 -4.62
C VAL A 475 6.17 8.61 -3.76
N PHE A 476 6.18 7.40 -4.31
CA PHE A 476 5.97 6.15 -3.57
C PHE A 476 6.92 6.05 -2.39
N TRP A 477 8.22 6.21 -2.62
CA TRP A 477 9.24 6.06 -1.59
C TRP A 477 9.30 7.20 -0.58
N VAL A 478 8.93 8.43 -0.97
CA VAL A 478 8.71 9.52 -0.01
C VAL A 478 7.58 9.18 0.96
N VAL A 479 6.45 8.70 0.46
CA VAL A 479 5.31 8.28 1.31
C VAL A 479 5.70 7.09 2.18
N SER A 480 6.25 6.03 1.58
CA SER A 480 6.69 4.81 2.27
C SER A 480 7.69 5.09 3.39
N SER A 481 8.52 6.12 3.24
CA SER A 481 9.50 6.50 4.27
C SER A 481 8.88 6.91 5.61
N THR A 482 7.66 7.45 5.58
CA THR A 482 6.93 7.81 6.80
C THR A 482 6.49 6.59 7.59
N PHE A 483 6.14 5.49 6.91
CA PHE A 483 5.79 4.21 7.53
C PHE A 483 7.02 3.48 8.06
N TYR A 484 8.11 3.50 7.28
CA TYR A 484 9.39 2.96 7.72
C TYR A 484 9.88 3.65 9.00
N ALA A 485 9.83 4.99 9.03
CA ALA A 485 10.25 5.74 10.21
C ALA A 485 9.41 5.36 11.44
N GLU A 486 8.08 5.20 11.30
CA GLU A 486 7.23 4.76 12.41
C GLU A 486 7.62 3.35 12.88
N GLU A 487 7.81 2.41 11.96
CA GLU A 487 8.21 1.05 12.28
C GLU A 487 9.53 0.98 13.06
N GLN A 488 10.50 1.80 12.64
CA GLN A 488 11.81 1.88 13.28
C GLN A 488 11.83 2.74 14.55
N GLY A 489 10.70 3.34 14.94
CA GLY A 489 10.63 4.28 16.07
C GLY A 489 11.37 5.60 15.84
N ILE A 490 11.67 5.94 14.58
CA ILE A 490 12.29 7.19 14.18
C ILE A 490 11.20 8.27 14.14
N THR A 491 11.43 9.36 14.87
CA THR A 491 10.49 10.49 15.00
C THR A 491 11.06 11.73 14.33
N GLN A 492 10.26 12.80 14.25
CA GLN A 492 10.77 14.11 13.83
C GLN A 492 12.00 14.56 14.64
N ALA A 493 12.09 14.19 15.92
CA ALA A 493 13.23 14.55 16.78
C ALA A 493 14.50 13.71 16.48
N THR A 494 14.34 12.51 15.94
CA THR A 494 15.44 11.57 15.64
C THR A 494 15.63 11.33 14.15
N TYR A 495 15.15 12.24 13.30
CA TYR A 495 15.15 12.13 11.84
C TYR A 495 16.52 11.79 11.22
N THR A 496 17.63 12.14 11.88
CA THR A 496 19.00 11.82 11.43
C THR A 496 19.30 10.32 11.43
N GLN A 497 18.51 9.51 12.14
CA GLN A 497 18.57 8.05 12.12
C GLN A 497 18.02 7.46 10.80
N MET A 498 17.26 8.23 10.02
CA MET A 498 16.88 7.80 8.68
C MET A 498 18.14 7.61 7.82
N PRO A 499 18.17 6.59 6.95
CA PRO A 499 19.29 6.38 6.06
C PRO A 499 19.40 7.49 5.02
N THR A 500 20.58 7.62 4.45
CA THR A 500 20.82 8.46 3.26
C THR A 500 20.57 7.65 1.99
N VAL A 501 20.13 8.28 0.91
CA VAL A 501 19.75 7.60 -0.35
C VAL A 501 20.40 8.25 -1.56
N SER A 502 21.10 7.49 -2.40
CA SER A 502 21.66 8.00 -3.66
C SER A 502 20.99 7.45 -4.92
N LEU A 503 20.00 6.55 -4.77
CA LEU A 503 19.24 5.94 -5.88
C LEU A 503 18.61 6.98 -6.81
N PHE A 504 18.08 8.08 -6.26
CA PHE A 504 17.45 9.16 -7.02
C PHE A 504 18.43 10.22 -7.56
N GLY A 505 19.73 10.10 -7.24
CA GLY A 505 20.74 11.12 -7.53
C GLY A 505 21.31 11.77 -6.26
N SER A 506 22.55 12.27 -6.33
CA SER A 506 23.29 12.82 -5.19
C SER A 506 22.65 14.05 -4.56
N GLN A 507 21.85 14.82 -5.32
CA GLN A 507 21.09 15.95 -4.80
C GLN A 507 20.01 15.55 -3.78
N PHE A 508 19.53 14.30 -3.84
CA PHE A 508 18.53 13.77 -2.93
C PHE A 508 19.14 12.94 -1.79
N PHE A 509 20.44 13.05 -1.55
CA PHE A 509 21.16 12.27 -0.54
C PHE A 509 20.52 12.28 0.85
N LEU A 510 19.92 13.42 1.22
CA LEU A 510 19.25 13.64 2.51
C LEU A 510 17.72 13.59 2.41
N SER A 511 17.12 13.20 1.27
CA SER A 511 15.67 13.34 1.04
C SER A 511 14.84 12.64 2.11
N LEU A 512 15.12 11.39 2.45
CA LEU A 512 14.38 10.65 3.48
C LEU A 512 14.49 11.30 4.87
N ARG A 513 15.68 11.84 5.21
CA ARG A 513 15.89 12.61 6.45
C ARG A 513 15.08 13.90 6.44
N ASN A 514 15.08 14.61 5.30
CA ASN A 514 14.36 15.86 5.13
C ASN A 514 12.85 15.66 5.25
N VAL A 515 12.30 14.56 4.75
CA VAL A 515 10.89 14.19 4.92
C VAL A 515 10.56 14.09 6.41
N ILE A 516 11.28 13.25 7.16
CA ILE A 516 10.98 13.02 8.58
C ILE A 516 11.25 14.27 9.42
N ALA A 517 12.28 15.05 9.11
CA ALA A 517 12.52 16.35 9.75
C ALA A 517 11.35 17.32 9.54
N ALA A 518 10.75 17.31 8.35
CA ALA A 518 9.69 18.22 7.96
C ALA A 518 8.32 17.86 8.56
N VAL A 519 7.93 16.59 8.48
CA VAL A 519 6.55 16.16 8.78
C VAL A 519 6.44 15.08 9.87
N GLY A 520 7.56 14.48 10.27
CA GLY A 520 7.58 13.34 11.19
C GLY A 520 7.27 12.01 10.50
N ASN A 521 7.16 10.95 11.31
CA ASN A 521 6.71 9.65 10.84
C ASN A 521 5.18 9.61 10.65
N TYR A 522 4.67 8.52 10.08
CA TYR A 522 3.24 8.38 9.77
C TYR A 522 2.35 8.51 11.00
N GLY A 523 2.74 7.93 12.14
CA GLY A 523 2.02 8.09 13.41
C GLY A 523 1.96 9.54 13.90
N GLU A 524 3.03 10.32 13.75
CA GLU A 524 3.05 11.76 14.08
C GLU A 524 2.15 12.57 13.14
N ILE A 525 2.16 12.26 11.83
CA ILE A 525 1.27 12.87 10.83
C ILE A 525 -0.20 12.59 11.17
N TYR A 526 -0.53 11.33 11.46
CA TYR A 526 -1.89 10.95 11.85
C TYR A 526 -2.30 11.66 13.15
N GLN A 527 -1.44 11.64 14.17
CA GLN A 527 -1.74 12.20 15.48
C GLN A 527 -2.01 13.70 15.44
N ARG A 528 -1.23 14.44 14.64
CA ARG A 528 -1.35 15.89 14.49
C ARG A 528 -2.65 16.29 13.79
N ASN A 529 -3.07 15.51 12.79
CA ASN A 529 -4.12 15.92 11.86
C ASN A 529 -5.47 15.23 12.11
N LEU A 530 -5.48 13.94 12.40
CA LEU A 530 -6.71 13.12 12.41
C LEU A 530 -7.14 12.67 13.79
N SER A 531 -6.24 12.45 14.77
CA SER A 531 -6.61 11.85 16.05
C SER A 531 -7.69 12.58 16.87
N ARG A 532 -7.93 13.87 16.61
CA ARG A 532 -9.05 14.62 17.23
C ARG A 532 -10.42 14.31 16.61
N LEU A 533 -10.42 13.87 15.36
CA LEU A 533 -11.61 13.55 14.56
C LEU A 533 -11.86 12.04 14.53
N LEU A 534 -10.78 11.26 14.37
CA LEU A 534 -10.79 9.83 14.11
C LEU A 534 -9.64 9.16 14.87
N ALA A 535 -9.97 8.33 15.87
CA ALA A 535 -8.97 7.51 16.53
C ALA A 535 -8.32 6.54 15.53
N ARG A 536 -6.99 6.49 15.51
CA ARG A 536 -6.25 5.56 14.64
C ARG A 536 -6.57 4.12 15.03
N SER A 537 -7.10 3.34 14.10
CA SER A 537 -7.56 1.98 14.35
C SER A 537 -7.66 1.17 13.05
N GLY A 538 -7.84 -0.15 13.19
CA GLY A 538 -8.10 -1.07 12.08
C GLY A 538 -7.02 -0.99 10.99
N ALA A 539 -7.45 -0.92 9.73
CA ALA A 539 -6.59 -0.81 8.55
C ALA A 539 -5.57 0.33 8.58
N ASN A 540 -5.85 1.42 9.31
CA ASN A 540 -4.97 2.59 9.39
C ASN A 540 -3.81 2.44 10.39
N LEU A 541 -3.71 1.29 11.06
CA LEU A 541 -2.55 0.93 11.88
C LEU A 541 -1.45 0.30 11.03
N LEU A 542 -0.21 0.48 11.48
CA LEU A 542 0.96 -0.21 10.94
C LEU A 542 0.86 -1.71 11.25
N ASN A 543 1.00 -2.55 10.24
CA ASN A 543 1.09 -4.00 10.41
C ASN A 543 2.52 -4.37 10.86
N LEU A 544 2.71 -4.30 12.17
CA LEU A 544 3.94 -4.67 12.88
C LEU A 544 4.09 -6.18 13.07
N SER A 545 3.05 -6.97 12.78
CA SER A 545 3.01 -8.39 13.12
C SER A 545 3.19 -9.25 11.89
N PRO A 546 4.05 -10.30 11.93
CA PRO A 546 3.98 -11.36 10.93
C PRO A 546 2.66 -12.16 10.99
N ASN A 547 1.77 -11.87 11.95
CA ASN A 547 0.57 -12.64 12.26
C ASN A 547 -0.76 -11.95 11.93
N GLY A 548 -0.77 -10.77 11.30
CA GLY A 548 -2.00 -10.11 10.83
C GLY A 548 -2.11 -10.16 9.29
N PRO A 549 -3.32 -10.37 8.71
CA PRO A 549 -3.47 -10.48 7.26
C PRO A 549 -3.09 -9.21 6.52
N GLN A 550 -2.46 -9.36 5.35
CA GLN A 550 -1.90 -8.24 4.60
C GLN A 550 -2.35 -8.19 3.12
N HIS A 551 -2.88 -9.28 2.55
CA HIS A 551 -3.43 -9.19 1.20
C HIS A 551 -4.74 -8.41 1.20
N TYR A 552 -4.79 -7.34 0.41
CA TYR A 552 -5.95 -6.49 0.29
C TYR A 552 -6.38 -6.43 -1.18
N ALA A 553 -7.51 -7.05 -1.50
CA ALA A 553 -8.09 -6.97 -2.84
C ALA A 553 -8.54 -5.52 -3.11
N ARG A 554 -7.85 -4.81 -4.00
CA ARG A 554 -8.21 -3.43 -4.35
C ARG A 554 -9.58 -3.41 -5.05
N PRO A 555 -10.42 -2.40 -4.80
CA PRO A 555 -11.77 -2.32 -5.36
C PRO A 555 -11.76 -2.04 -6.88
N GLY A 556 -12.90 -2.29 -7.52
CA GLY A 556 -13.18 -1.88 -8.91
C GLY A 556 -13.23 -3.00 -9.95
N ILE A 557 -13.00 -4.26 -9.53
CA ILE A 557 -13.36 -5.49 -10.28
C ILE A 557 -14.84 -5.78 -10.08
#